data_AF-Q5B0T5-F1
#
_entry.id   AF-Q5B0T5-F1
#
_cell.length_a   1.000
_cell.length_b   1.000
_cell.length_c   1.000
_cell.angle_alpha   90.00
_cell.angle_beta   90.00
_cell.angle_gamma   90.00
#
_symmetry.space_group_name_H-M   'P 1'
#
loop_
_entity.id
_entity.type
_entity.pdbx_description
1 polymer ?
#
loop_
_entity_poly.entity_id
_entity_poly.type
_entity_poly.pdbx_seq_one_letter_code
_entity_poly.pdbx_strand_id
1 'polypeptide(L)'
;MEACVHENEPLRLRLSCLDRDAPKTALRTSSLAVPTEESPLIASSQPVSPSCCICLDTVRPDDLVHSIPCRHVFHAGCLEFWYLYENDNCPLCQRPLLPQAAGGGNGGDPGGRV
;
A
#
# COMPACT_ATOMS: atom_id res chain seq x y z
N MET A 1 -35.91 -17.07 10.64
CA MET A 1 -35.31 -15.92 9.93
C MET A 1 -34.58 -15.10 10.99
N GLU A 2 -33.28 -14.84 11.02
CA GLU A 2 -32.12 -15.07 10.16
C GLU A 2 -30.92 -14.76 11.07
N ALA A 3 -29.95 -15.66 11.19
CA ALA A 3 -28.74 -15.42 11.97
C ALA A 3 -27.55 -16.13 11.33
N CYS A 4 -27.22 -15.76 10.09
CA CYS A 4 -26.03 -16.26 9.39
C CYS A 4 -25.28 -15.10 8.68
N VAL A 5 -24.72 -14.15 9.44
CA VAL A 5 -23.86 -13.08 8.88
C VAL A 5 -22.54 -12.83 9.62
N HIS A 6 -22.18 -13.62 10.64
CA HIS A 6 -21.13 -13.23 11.60
C HIS A 6 -19.73 -13.86 11.40
N GLU A 7 -19.45 -14.54 10.29
CA GLU A 7 -18.14 -15.18 10.08
C GLU A 7 -17.09 -14.32 9.35
N ASN A 8 -17.34 -13.01 9.18
CA ASN A 8 -16.35 -12.07 8.62
C ASN A 8 -16.34 -10.67 9.27
N GLU A 9 -16.88 -10.53 10.48
CA GLU A 9 -16.90 -9.27 11.23
C GLU A 9 -15.50 -8.70 11.58
N PRO A 10 -14.50 -9.49 12.02
CA PRO A 10 -13.20 -8.93 12.40
C PRO A 10 -12.43 -8.36 11.20
N LEU A 11 -12.55 -9.00 10.02
CA LEU A 11 -11.93 -8.51 8.78
C LEU A 11 -12.62 -7.23 8.29
N ARG A 12 -13.95 -7.14 8.40
CA ARG A 12 -14.70 -5.93 8.04
C ARG A 12 -14.37 -4.73 8.93
N LEU A 13 -14.28 -4.92 10.25
CA LEU A 13 -13.87 -3.86 11.16
C LEU A 13 -12.45 -3.39 10.84
N ARG A 14 -11.54 -4.33 10.60
CA ARG A 14 -10.14 -4.02 10.28
C ARG A 14 -10.01 -3.25 8.97
N LEU A 15 -10.71 -3.67 7.92
CA LEU A 15 -10.77 -2.94 6.65
C LEU A 15 -11.32 -1.52 6.83
N SER A 16 -12.35 -1.36 7.66
CA SER A 16 -12.91 -0.04 7.94
C SER A 16 -11.93 0.91 8.65
N CYS A 17 -11.00 0.40 9.45
CA CYS A 17 -9.90 1.18 10.01
C CYS A 17 -8.91 1.60 8.91
N LEU A 18 -8.56 0.69 7.99
CA LEU A 18 -7.65 1.02 6.88
C LEU A 18 -8.25 2.12 5.98
N ASP A 19 -9.52 2.00 5.58
CA ASP A 19 -10.18 3.00 4.74
C ASP A 19 -10.32 4.36 5.42
N ARG A 20 -10.50 4.40 6.74
CA ARG A 20 -10.61 5.64 7.51
C ARG A 20 -9.26 6.33 7.69
N ASP A 21 -8.22 5.58 8.03
CA ASP A 21 -6.91 6.10 8.41
C ASP A 21 -5.98 6.28 7.20
N ALA A 22 -6.23 5.56 6.10
CA ALA A 22 -5.60 5.76 4.80
C ALA A 22 -6.69 5.76 3.71
N PRO A 23 -7.27 6.90 3.33
CA PRO A 23 -8.32 6.91 2.31
C PRO A 23 -7.81 6.46 0.94
N LYS A 24 -8.63 5.67 0.23
CA LYS A 24 -8.40 5.31 -1.18
C LYS A 24 -8.37 6.57 -2.02
N THR A 25 -7.30 6.74 -2.78
CA THR A 25 -7.12 7.87 -3.70
C THR A 25 -6.73 7.33 -5.07
N ALA A 26 -7.16 7.98 -6.14
CA ALA A 26 -6.70 7.63 -7.49
C ALA A 26 -5.22 7.99 -7.65
N LEU A 27 -4.44 7.12 -8.30
CA LEU A 27 -3.03 7.37 -8.56
C LEU A 27 -2.86 8.51 -9.57
N ARG A 28 -2.61 9.73 -9.09
CA ARG A 28 -2.32 10.87 -9.97
C ARG A 28 -0.88 10.82 -10.47
N THR A 29 -0.67 10.28 -11.67
CA THR A 29 0.63 10.29 -12.37
C THR A 29 1.03 11.65 -12.96
N SER A 30 0.31 12.73 -12.65
CA SER A 30 0.48 14.05 -13.25
C SER A 30 1.79 14.79 -12.88
N SER A 31 2.73 14.20 -12.16
CA SER A 31 4.00 14.87 -11.78
C SER A 31 5.21 13.95 -11.56
N LEU A 32 5.29 12.82 -12.26
CA LEU A 32 6.60 12.19 -12.49
C LEU A 32 7.17 12.67 -13.84
N ALA A 33 7.15 13.98 -14.07
CA ALA A 33 8.07 14.58 -15.01
C ALA A 33 9.42 14.60 -14.30
N VAL A 34 10.15 13.50 -14.39
CA VAL A 34 11.57 13.50 -14.04
C VAL A 34 12.25 14.24 -15.19
N PRO A 35 12.83 15.44 -15.00
CA PRO A 35 13.79 15.97 -15.95
C PRO A 35 15.05 15.13 -15.80
N THR A 36 15.11 13.97 -16.44
CA THR A 36 16.38 13.27 -16.68
C THR A 36 17.06 13.99 -17.81
N GLU A 37 17.96 14.91 -17.46
CA GLU A 37 19.03 15.29 -18.37
C GLU A 37 19.92 14.05 -18.61
N GLU A 38 20.17 13.80 -19.90
CA GLU A 38 21.29 13.06 -20.50
C GLU A 38 21.62 11.63 -20.06
N SER A 39 21.08 10.63 -20.79
CA SER A 39 21.93 9.59 -21.40
C SER A 39 21.19 8.85 -22.53
N PRO A 40 21.59 9.02 -23.81
CA PRO A 40 20.79 8.57 -24.94
C PRO A 40 21.20 7.18 -25.41
N LEU A 41 20.74 6.11 -24.74
CA LEU A 41 20.76 4.74 -25.33
C LEU A 41 19.58 3.88 -24.86
N ILE A 42 18.34 4.35 -24.97
CA ILE A 42 17.14 3.51 -25.21
C ILE A 42 15.97 4.42 -25.60
N ALA A 43 15.61 4.41 -26.88
CA ALA A 43 14.43 5.08 -27.40
C ALA A 43 13.18 4.28 -27.02
N SER A 44 12.62 4.58 -25.86
CA SER A 44 11.23 4.25 -25.50
C SER A 44 10.83 5.19 -24.38
N SER A 45 10.28 6.36 -24.75
CA SER A 45 9.71 7.35 -23.83
C SER A 45 8.41 6.85 -23.20
N GLN A 46 8.41 5.62 -22.66
CA GLN A 46 7.28 5.11 -21.92
C GLN A 46 7.31 5.69 -20.51
N PRO A 47 6.19 6.28 -20.03
CA PRO A 47 6.07 6.61 -18.63
C PRO A 47 6.29 5.33 -17.83
N VAL A 48 7.28 5.31 -16.93
CA VAL A 48 7.48 4.20 -16.00
C VAL A 48 6.31 4.17 -15.03
N SER A 49 5.31 3.37 -15.35
CA SER A 49 4.18 3.11 -14.47
C SER A 49 4.65 2.27 -13.27
N PRO A 50 4.31 2.64 -12.03
CA PRO A 50 4.64 1.82 -10.88
C PRO A 50 3.97 0.44 -10.99
N SER A 51 4.66 -0.61 -10.58
CA SER A 51 4.13 -1.97 -10.54
C SER A 51 3.79 -2.40 -9.11
N CYS A 52 2.67 -3.11 -8.95
CA CYS A 52 2.24 -3.66 -7.67
C CYS A 52 2.99 -4.96 -7.40
N CYS A 53 3.83 -5.01 -6.36
CA CYS A 53 4.59 -6.23 -6.05
C CYS A 53 3.74 -7.38 -5.48
N ILE A 54 2.47 -7.13 -5.15
CA ILE A 54 1.56 -8.13 -4.59
C ILE A 54 0.93 -8.98 -5.71
N CYS A 55 0.42 -8.34 -6.76
CA CYS A 55 -0.19 -9.01 -7.91
C CYS A 55 0.72 -9.07 -9.14
N LEU A 56 1.91 -8.46 -9.07
CA LEU A 56 2.91 -8.36 -10.14
C LEU A 56 2.40 -7.66 -11.41
N ASP A 57 1.37 -6.81 -11.27
CA ASP A 57 0.74 -6.08 -12.38
C ASP A 57 1.04 -4.58 -12.29
N THR A 58 0.84 -3.88 -13.40
CA THR A 58 1.06 -2.44 -13.52
C THR A 58 -0.06 -1.67 -12.85
N VAL A 59 0.29 -0.74 -11.96
CA VAL A 59 -0.67 0.19 -11.35
C VAL A 59 -0.94 1.32 -12.33
N ARG A 60 -2.19 1.41 -12.78
CA ARG A 60 -2.67 2.40 -13.75
C ARG A 60 -3.07 3.67 -13.00
N PRO A 61 -3.07 4.83 -13.69
CA PRO A 61 -3.49 6.09 -13.07
C PRO A 61 -4.97 6.14 -12.64
N ASP A 62 -5.79 5.25 -13.21
CA ASP A 62 -7.21 5.10 -12.84
C ASP A 62 -7.41 4.16 -11.64
N ASP A 63 -6.35 3.44 -11.23
CA ASP A 63 -6.44 2.51 -10.11
C ASP A 63 -6.47 3.27 -8.78
N LEU A 64 -7.28 2.73 -7.87
CA LEU A 64 -7.33 3.17 -6.49
C LEU A 64 -6.12 2.64 -5.75
N VAL A 65 -5.49 3.50 -4.96
CA VAL A 65 -4.36 3.16 -4.09
C VAL A 65 -4.60 3.78 -2.72
N HIS A 66 -4.11 3.16 -1.65
CA HIS A 66 -4.12 3.82 -0.34
C HIS A 66 -2.93 4.77 -0.21
N SER A 67 -3.16 5.93 0.41
CA SER A 67 -2.09 6.87 0.75
C SER A 67 -1.35 6.38 1.99
N ILE A 68 -0.20 5.72 1.80
CA ILE A 68 0.62 5.18 2.88
C ILE A 68 1.87 6.07 3.14
N PRO A 69 2.36 6.15 4.40
CA PRO A 69 3.43 7.08 4.77
C PRO A 69 4.76 6.75 4.10
N CYS A 70 4.98 5.50 3.69
CA CYS A 70 6.23 5.08 3.04
C CYS A 70 6.28 5.37 1.53
N ARG A 71 5.21 5.92 0.93
CA ARG A 71 5.09 6.28 -0.51
C ARG A 71 5.26 5.15 -1.52
N HIS A 72 5.21 3.89 -1.09
CA HIS A 72 5.10 2.78 -2.02
C HIS A 72 3.67 2.67 -2.56
N VAL A 73 3.55 2.22 -3.81
CA VAL A 73 2.27 2.20 -4.53
C VAL A 73 1.82 0.75 -4.72
N PHE A 74 0.60 0.46 -4.31
CA PHE A 74 -0.07 -0.83 -4.48
C PHE A 74 -1.53 -0.58 -4.80
N HIS A 75 -2.19 -1.49 -5.52
CA HIS A 75 -3.64 -1.44 -5.67
C HIS A 75 -4.30 -1.45 -4.29
N ALA A 76 -5.37 -0.66 -4.13
CA ALA A 76 -6.15 -0.60 -2.89
C ALA A 76 -6.54 -2.01 -2.46
N GLY A 77 -7.17 -2.78 -3.35
CA GLY A 77 -7.55 -4.17 -3.06
C GLY A 77 -6.38 -5.05 -2.65
N CYS A 78 -5.22 -4.96 -3.33
CA CYS A 78 -4.05 -5.76 -2.98
C CYS A 78 -3.53 -5.41 -1.57
N LEU A 79 -3.48 -4.12 -1.24
CA LEU A 79 -3.02 -3.65 0.06
C LEU A 79 -4.03 -3.94 1.17
N GLU A 80 -5.33 -3.85 0.87
CA GLU A 80 -6.43 -4.26 1.75
C GLU A 80 -6.30 -5.74 2.11
N PHE A 81 -6.16 -6.63 1.11
CA PHE A 81 -5.95 -8.05 1.37
C PHE A 81 -4.71 -8.31 2.22
N TRP A 82 -3.59 -7.65 1.89
CA TRP A 82 -2.36 -7.75 2.67
C TRP A 82 -2.58 -7.36 4.14
N TYR A 83 -3.26 -6.24 4.38
CA TYR A 83 -3.60 -5.74 5.70
C TYR A 83 -4.54 -6.68 6.47
N LEU A 84 -5.52 -7.26 5.78
CA LEU A 84 -6.48 -8.20 6.35
C LEU A 84 -5.82 -9.52 6.79
N TYR A 85 -4.74 -9.92 6.13
CA TYR A 85 -3.91 -11.08 6.48
C TYR A 85 -2.94 -10.84 7.63
N GLU A 86 -3.30 -9.97 8.58
CA GLU A 86 -2.49 -9.66 9.77
C GLU A 86 -1.16 -8.92 9.50
N ASN A 87 -1.04 -8.20 8.37
CA ASN A 87 0.17 -7.43 8.06
C ASN A 87 -0.08 -5.92 8.11
N ASP A 88 0.37 -5.27 9.19
CA ASP A 88 0.26 -3.82 9.34
C ASP A 88 1.45 -3.05 8.72
N ASN A 89 2.35 -3.75 8.00
CA ASN A 89 3.61 -3.25 7.47
C ASN A 89 3.67 -3.34 5.93
N CYS A 90 4.40 -2.41 5.31
CA CYS A 90 4.65 -2.38 3.88
C CYS A 90 5.50 -3.58 3.43
N PRO A 91 5.09 -4.34 2.39
CA PRO A 91 5.84 -5.51 1.91
C PRO A 91 7.23 -5.15 1.35
N LEU A 92 7.44 -3.90 0.92
CA LEU A 92 8.70 -3.44 0.33
C LEU A 92 9.72 -2.91 1.35
N CYS A 93 9.25 -2.30 2.44
CA CYS A 93 10.14 -1.59 3.37
C CYS A 93 9.85 -1.84 4.84
N GLN A 94 8.88 -2.70 5.15
CA GLN A 94 8.47 -3.08 6.50
C GLN A 94 8.03 -1.91 7.40
N ARG A 95 7.78 -0.72 6.82
CA ARG A 95 7.23 0.44 7.54
C ARG A 95 5.73 0.31 7.76
N PRO A 96 5.18 0.82 8.87
CA PRO A 96 3.75 0.74 9.16
C PRO A 96 2.91 1.40 8.07
N LEU A 97 1.79 0.78 7.71
CA LEU A 97 0.86 1.26 6.69
C LEU A 97 0.01 2.45 7.18
N LEU A 98 -0.31 2.45 8.48
CA LEU A 98 -1.08 3.50 9.14
C LEU A 98 -0.17 4.34 10.04
N PRO A 99 -0.41 5.66 10.16
CA PRO A 99 0.21 6.46 11.20
C PRO A 99 -0.17 5.86 12.56
N GLN A 100 0.79 5.41 13.35
CA GLN A 100 0.48 5.00 14.72
C GLN A 100 -0.01 6.24 15.47
N ALA A 101 -1.28 6.20 15.90
CA ALA A 101 -1.81 7.21 16.81
C ALA A 101 -0.85 7.28 18.00
N ALA A 102 -0.18 8.43 18.18
CA ALA A 102 0.85 8.60 19.17
C ALA A 102 0.30 8.30 20.58
N GLY A 103 0.54 7.09 21.08
CA GLY A 103 -0.09 6.61 22.31
C GLY A 103 0.24 5.17 22.69
N GLY A 104 1.52 4.90 23.02
CA GLY A 104 1.90 3.90 24.02
C GLY A 104 2.37 2.52 23.55
N GLY A 105 3.70 2.30 23.65
CA GLY A 105 4.24 1.08 24.30
C GLY A 105 4.66 -0.12 23.44
N ASN A 106 5.95 -0.15 23.10
CA ASN A 106 6.91 -1.28 23.19
C ASN A 106 6.66 -2.63 22.46
N GLY A 107 7.71 -3.08 21.74
CA GLY A 107 7.99 -4.49 21.40
C GLY A 107 7.77 -4.86 19.93
N GLY A 108 8.74 -5.34 19.15
CA GLY A 108 10.12 -5.69 19.45
C GLY A 108 10.90 -5.98 18.17
N ASP A 109 12.17 -5.54 18.18
CA ASP A 109 13.24 -6.03 17.32
C ASP A 109 13.69 -7.40 17.86
N PRO A 110 13.73 -8.43 17.01
CA PRO A 110 14.74 -9.45 17.19
C PRO A 110 15.49 -9.72 15.88
N GLY A 111 16.76 -9.33 15.86
CA GLY A 111 17.77 -10.04 15.06
C GLY A 111 18.61 -9.10 14.21
N GLY A 112 19.77 -8.62 14.65
CA GLY A 112 20.79 -9.41 15.33
C GLY A 112 21.64 -10.15 14.30
N ARG A 113 22.61 -9.41 13.77
CA ARG A 113 23.76 -9.82 12.97
C ARG A 113 24.44 -11.09 13.51
N VAL A 114 24.73 -12.03 12.60
CA VAL A 114 25.94 -12.90 12.64
C VAL A 114 26.59 -12.90 11.27
#